data_AF-B8LV28-F1
#
_entry.id   AF-B8LV28-F1
#
_cell.length_a   1.000
_cell.length_b   1.000
_cell.length_c   1.000
_cell.angle_alpha   90.00
_cell.angle_beta   90.00
_cell.angle_gamma   90.00
#
_symmetry.space_group_name_H-M   'P 1'
#
loop_
_entity.id
_entity.type
_entity.pdbx_description
1 polymer ?
#
loop_
_entity_poly.entity_id
_entity_poly.type
_entity_poly.pdbx_seq_one_letter_code
_entity_poly.pdbx_strand_id
1 'polypeptide(L)'
;MYDPALTQDVLGQLPLLKAYNHIMVGFPLHDTSNREEIIQSLESAALKLTAAIPWLGGKVVNVGSGPESSGHFQSVPYLLPPYQEIVAAKGPASMLDGAVIGPKNAFPASYEESETDPAPALLIQASFLTGGLVLDFAAQHNMSDGGGVLAMLNVIATALRGQEIPASTIEAANLDRRTVIPLLGPEEPLLDHSHLIRPPPPAVRRPLPSLLAWCFFRFSSEKLNAIKTEASNPAHLTVPFISRDDALCAFLWKRITSVRLRRRNTPDDLSKFTRAVDIRKTMGIPFDYMGVSVTNATTWLSFQELIDLPLAAVASELRKTLNQIDAEFVRSFTTFVSRQNDKRNIAYAGKFNADTDMGTSSMASVPLYKANFGPLGEPTLVRRPTFAPIPSTIYVMPQTLDGDVDALFCLGEADIAALRDDPEWNSSVEYIG
;
A
#
# COMPACT_ATOMS: atom_id res chain seq x y z
N MET A 1 18.09 -12.96 24.52
CA MET A 1 17.27 -11.78 24.88
C MET A 1 16.95 -11.07 23.58
N TYR A 2 15.71 -10.63 23.37
CA TYR A 2 15.34 -9.87 22.17
C TYR A 2 15.88 -8.44 22.28
N ASP A 3 16.50 -7.91 21.21
CA ASP A 3 16.95 -6.51 21.10
C ASP A 3 15.92 -5.71 20.27
N PRO A 4 15.11 -4.82 20.87
CA PRO A 4 14.16 -3.98 20.15
C PRO A 4 14.79 -3.02 19.14
N ALA A 5 16.10 -2.75 19.25
CA ALA A 5 16.79 -1.92 18.26
C ALA A 5 16.99 -2.65 16.91
N LEU A 6 16.84 -3.98 16.85
CA LEU A 6 16.85 -4.74 15.60
C LEU A 6 15.68 -4.40 14.66
N THR A 7 14.55 -3.91 15.18
CA THR A 7 13.37 -3.53 14.36
C THR A 7 13.39 -2.08 13.86
N GLN A 8 14.50 -1.35 14.03
CA GLN A 8 14.62 0.06 13.65
C GLN A 8 15.12 0.24 12.20
N ASP A 9 14.30 -0.11 11.19
CA ASP A 9 14.61 0.31 9.80
C ASP A 9 14.49 1.84 9.64
N VAL A 10 15.41 2.41 8.88
CA VAL A 10 15.54 3.87 8.68
C VAL A 10 14.29 4.48 8.03
N LEU A 11 13.69 3.78 7.08
CA LEU A 11 12.55 4.26 6.30
C LEU A 11 11.24 4.23 7.11
N GLY A 12 11.09 3.24 7.98
CA GLY A 12 10.00 3.16 8.94
C GLY A 12 10.04 4.24 10.01
N GLN A 13 11.18 4.90 10.28
CA GLN A 13 11.22 6.01 11.26
C GLN A 13 10.59 7.33 10.76
N LEU A 14 9.88 7.32 9.64
CA LEU A 14 9.10 8.48 9.16
C LEU A 14 7.81 8.66 9.98
N PRO A 15 7.61 9.78 10.71
CA PRO A 15 6.44 9.97 11.59
C PRO A 15 5.09 9.96 10.85
N LEU A 16 5.11 10.23 9.54
CA LEU A 16 3.95 10.11 8.65
C LEU A 16 3.38 8.67 8.60
N LEU A 17 4.21 7.65 8.86
CA LEU A 17 3.79 6.25 8.91
C LEU A 17 3.27 5.80 10.30
N LYS A 18 3.07 6.72 11.26
CA LYS A 18 2.43 6.45 12.56
C LYS A 18 0.92 6.22 12.41
N ALA A 19 0.57 5.11 11.77
CA ALA A 19 -0.78 4.64 11.48
C ALA A 19 -0.69 3.17 11.02
N TYR A 20 -1.80 2.60 10.54
CA TYR A 20 -1.84 1.21 10.07
C TYR A 20 -1.89 1.06 8.55
N ASN A 21 -1.29 -0.01 8.03
CA ASN A 21 -1.61 -0.56 6.72
C ASN A 21 -2.44 -1.84 6.89
N HIS A 22 -3.58 -1.88 6.19
CA HIS A 22 -4.57 -2.96 6.28
C HIS A 22 -4.64 -3.74 4.97
N ILE A 23 -4.77 -5.05 5.07
CA ILE A 23 -5.22 -5.91 3.97
C ILE A 23 -6.26 -6.91 4.52
N MET A 24 -7.42 -6.91 3.88
CA MET A 24 -8.56 -7.74 4.22
C MET A 24 -8.65 -8.90 3.22
N VAL A 25 -8.69 -10.13 3.73
CA VAL A 25 -8.71 -11.36 2.96
C VAL A 25 -9.94 -12.17 3.35
N GLY A 26 -10.86 -12.36 2.40
CA GLY A 26 -12.15 -13.03 2.60
C GLY A 26 -12.16 -14.45 2.03
N PHE A 27 -12.76 -15.36 2.81
CA PHE A 27 -12.87 -16.79 2.55
C PHE A 27 -14.34 -17.23 2.63
N PRO A 28 -14.80 -18.16 1.77
CA PRO A 28 -16.10 -18.80 1.93
C PRO A 28 -16.04 -19.86 3.06
N LEU A 29 -17.14 -20.03 3.78
CA LEU A 29 -17.33 -21.16 4.70
C LEU A 29 -18.58 -21.93 4.31
N HIS A 30 -18.53 -23.25 4.40
CA HIS A 30 -19.66 -24.13 4.12
C HIS A 30 -20.44 -24.43 5.41
N ASP A 31 -21.69 -24.88 5.28
CA ASP A 31 -22.50 -25.29 6.45
C ASP A 31 -21.90 -26.48 7.23
N THR A 32 -20.96 -27.20 6.61
CA THR A 32 -20.16 -28.29 7.20
C THR A 32 -18.82 -27.82 7.79
N SER A 33 -18.46 -26.54 7.67
CA SER A 33 -17.20 -25.99 8.20
C SER A 33 -17.25 -25.91 9.74
N ASN A 34 -16.38 -26.67 10.40
CA ASN A 34 -16.30 -26.70 11.87
C ASN A 34 -15.72 -25.39 12.41
N ARG A 35 -16.59 -24.52 12.94
CA ARG A 35 -16.20 -23.19 13.45
C ARG A 35 -15.19 -23.26 14.60
N GLU A 36 -15.31 -24.22 15.50
CA GLU A 36 -14.41 -24.35 16.66
C GLU A 36 -13.00 -24.77 16.22
N GLU A 37 -12.89 -25.68 15.26
CA GLU A 37 -11.63 -26.12 14.66
C GLU A 37 -10.95 -25.01 13.85
N ILE A 38 -11.72 -24.15 13.17
CA ILE A 38 -11.18 -22.95 12.49
C ILE A 38 -10.66 -21.92 13.51
N ILE A 39 -11.38 -21.70 14.62
CA ILE A 39 -10.88 -20.83 15.72
C ILE A 39 -9.58 -21.39 16.28
N GLN A 40 -9.56 -22.67 16.67
CA GLN A 40 -8.36 -23.34 17.21
C GLN A 40 -7.19 -23.32 16.21
N SER A 41 -7.46 -23.46 14.91
CA SER A 41 -6.44 -23.37 13.85
C SER A 41 -5.87 -21.95 13.72
N LEU A 42 -6.71 -20.92 13.80
CA LEU A 42 -6.28 -19.51 13.76
C LEU A 42 -5.52 -19.11 15.02
N GLU A 43 -5.97 -19.52 16.21
CA GLU A 43 -5.26 -19.31 17.46
C GLU A 43 -3.90 -20.04 17.46
N SER A 44 -3.86 -21.29 17.02
CA SER A 44 -2.62 -22.06 16.85
C SER A 44 -1.67 -21.42 15.83
N ALA A 45 -2.19 -20.93 14.71
CA ALA A 45 -1.38 -20.22 13.71
C ALA A 45 -0.82 -18.89 14.24
N ALA A 46 -1.62 -18.12 14.99
CA ALA A 46 -1.17 -16.88 15.63
C ALA A 46 -0.14 -17.15 16.75
N LEU A 47 -0.30 -18.23 17.51
CA LEU A 47 0.67 -18.68 18.51
C LEU A 47 1.97 -19.17 17.85
N LYS A 48 1.92 -19.91 16.74
CA LYS A 48 3.11 -20.29 15.94
C LYS A 48 3.82 -19.04 15.38
N LEU A 49 3.07 -18.11 14.80
CA LEU A 49 3.60 -16.83 14.27
C LEU A 49 4.32 -16.04 15.38
N THR A 50 3.68 -15.85 16.53
CA THR A 50 4.24 -15.04 17.62
C THR A 50 5.34 -15.76 18.41
N ALA A 51 5.35 -17.10 18.46
CA ALA A 51 6.48 -17.86 19.00
C ALA A 51 7.73 -17.77 18.11
N ALA A 52 7.56 -17.80 16.78
CA ALA A 52 8.66 -17.67 15.82
C ALA A 52 9.10 -16.20 15.59
N ILE A 53 8.19 -15.24 15.75
CA ILE A 53 8.41 -13.81 15.48
C ILE A 53 7.79 -12.97 16.62
N PRO A 54 8.45 -12.89 17.80
CA PRO A 54 7.86 -12.35 19.03
C PRO A 54 7.31 -10.92 18.95
N TRP A 55 7.89 -10.05 18.11
CA TRP A 55 7.48 -8.66 18.01
C TRP A 55 6.12 -8.45 17.33
N LEU A 56 5.60 -9.44 16.60
CA LEU A 56 4.25 -9.40 16.03
C LEU A 56 3.16 -9.55 17.10
N GLY A 57 3.50 -10.09 18.28
CA GLY A 57 2.58 -10.25 19.39
C GLY A 57 2.35 -8.97 20.21
N GLY A 58 2.38 -7.75 19.63
CA GLY A 58 2.16 -6.55 20.46
C GLY A 58 2.21 -5.13 19.87
N LYS A 59 1.79 -4.13 20.68
CA LYS A 59 1.75 -2.64 20.60
C LYS A 59 3.03 -1.89 20.38
N VAL A 60 3.15 -1.24 19.24
CA VAL A 60 4.00 -0.07 19.06
C VAL A 60 3.69 1.00 20.13
N VAL A 61 4.73 1.47 20.81
CA VAL A 61 4.78 2.73 21.56
C VAL A 61 5.93 3.60 21.07
N ASN A 62 5.74 4.92 21.01
CA ASN A 62 6.77 5.88 20.63
C ASN A 62 7.62 6.33 21.84
N VAL A 63 8.87 5.87 21.89
CA VAL A 63 9.84 6.16 22.95
C VAL A 63 10.74 7.34 22.57
N GLY A 64 10.83 8.35 23.43
CA GLY A 64 11.77 9.48 23.28
C GLY A 64 11.35 10.54 22.26
N SER A 65 10.04 10.70 22.03
CA SER A 65 9.47 11.79 21.23
C SER A 65 9.42 13.12 22.02
N GLY A 66 9.48 14.25 21.32
CA GLY A 66 9.48 15.57 21.94
C GLY A 66 9.63 16.74 20.95
N PRO A 67 9.99 17.94 21.44
CA PRO A 67 10.19 19.12 20.58
C PRO A 67 11.30 18.92 19.53
N GLU A 68 12.42 18.30 19.91
CA GLU A 68 13.62 18.17 19.08
C GLU A 68 13.81 16.76 18.46
N SER A 69 12.95 15.79 18.81
CA SER A 69 13.04 14.38 18.43
C SER A 69 11.68 13.80 18.06
N SER A 70 11.62 12.94 17.03
CA SER A 70 10.41 12.20 16.69
C SER A 70 10.18 10.93 17.53
N GLY A 71 11.21 10.44 18.24
CA GLY A 71 11.22 9.15 18.94
C GLY A 71 11.29 7.91 18.01
N HIS A 72 11.00 6.72 18.54
CA HIS A 72 11.09 5.40 17.88
C HIS A 72 10.11 4.35 18.46
N PHE A 73 9.84 3.23 17.77
CA PHE A 73 8.59 2.43 17.90
C PHE A 73 8.78 0.90 18.27
N GLN A 74 8.00 0.27 19.21
CA GLN A 74 8.14 -1.16 19.74
C GLN A 74 6.91 -1.79 20.54
N SER A 75 6.73 -3.16 20.73
CA SER A 75 5.48 -4.07 20.94
C SER A 75 4.90 -4.71 22.32
N VAL A 76 3.56 -4.64 22.72
CA VAL A 76 2.59 -5.61 23.53
C VAL A 76 0.98 -5.60 23.22
N PRO A 77 0.10 -6.66 23.20
CA PRO A 77 -1.13 -6.87 22.27
C PRO A 77 -2.65 -6.54 22.62
N TYR A 78 -3.67 -6.79 21.70
CA TYR A 78 -5.19 -6.60 21.78
C TYR A 78 -6.10 -7.36 20.69
N LEU A 79 -7.47 -7.26 20.62
CA LEU A 79 -8.46 -8.01 19.72
C LEU A 79 -9.93 -7.43 19.53
N LEU A 80 -10.70 -7.65 18.39
CA LEU A 80 -12.23 -7.62 18.32
C LEU A 80 -13.11 -8.29 17.13
N PRO A 81 -13.86 -7.63 16.17
CA PRO A 81 -15.28 -7.99 15.72
C PRO A 81 -15.60 -8.47 14.23
N PRO A 82 -16.89 -8.69 13.77
CA PRO A 82 -17.31 -9.38 12.48
C PRO A 82 -17.99 -8.56 11.30
N TYR A 83 -18.27 -9.18 10.11
CA TYR A 83 -18.35 -8.49 8.76
C TYR A 83 -19.53 -8.79 7.73
N GLN A 84 -20.69 -9.37 8.09
CA GLN A 84 -21.49 -10.22 7.15
C GLN A 84 -21.99 -9.64 5.79
N GLU A 85 -22.43 -8.39 5.72
CA GLU A 85 -23.18 -7.89 4.53
C GLU A 85 -22.30 -7.63 3.29
N ILE A 86 -20.97 -7.61 3.48
CA ILE A 86 -19.99 -7.01 2.57
C ILE A 86 -19.76 -7.85 1.29
N VAL A 87 -19.93 -9.18 1.34
CA VAL A 87 -19.61 -10.08 0.21
C VAL A 87 -20.57 -9.87 -0.98
N ALA A 88 -21.87 -9.75 -0.71
CA ALA A 88 -22.91 -9.81 -1.75
C ALA A 88 -22.82 -8.68 -2.79
N ALA A 89 -22.29 -7.52 -2.40
CA ALA A 89 -22.11 -6.35 -3.27
C ALA A 89 -20.73 -6.28 -3.96
N LYS A 90 -19.95 -7.38 -3.96
CA LYS A 90 -18.53 -7.45 -4.37
C LYS A 90 -17.56 -6.65 -3.46
N GLY A 91 -17.93 -6.39 -2.21
CA GLY A 91 -17.14 -5.59 -1.27
C GLY A 91 -16.86 -4.17 -1.76
N PRO A 92 -17.90 -3.32 -1.92
CA PRO A 92 -17.75 -1.93 -2.34
C PRO A 92 -17.18 -1.08 -1.19
N ALA A 93 -16.58 0.04 -1.54
CA ALA A 93 -15.95 0.95 -0.59
C ALA A 93 -16.92 1.45 0.51
N SER A 94 -18.18 1.66 0.15
CA SER A 94 -19.27 2.11 1.02
C SER A 94 -19.74 1.10 2.06
N MET A 95 -19.41 -0.19 1.93
CA MET A 95 -19.71 -1.23 2.93
C MET A 95 -18.49 -1.62 3.76
N LEU A 96 -17.30 -1.11 3.43
CA LEU A 96 -16.02 -1.51 4.00
C LEU A 96 -15.52 -0.58 5.13
N ASP A 97 -16.43 0.00 5.92
CA ASP A 97 -16.09 1.00 6.95
C ASP A 97 -15.11 0.44 8.00
N GLY A 98 -13.88 0.91 7.94
CA GLY A 98 -12.79 0.53 8.84
C GLY A 98 -12.99 0.95 10.30
N ALA A 99 -13.97 1.80 10.62
CA ALA A 99 -14.39 2.03 12.01
C ALA A 99 -15.21 0.87 12.59
N VAL A 100 -15.76 0.00 11.73
CA VAL A 100 -16.55 -1.19 12.10
C VAL A 100 -15.73 -2.47 11.93
N ILE A 101 -14.96 -2.57 10.84
CA ILE A 101 -14.28 -3.82 10.44
C ILE A 101 -12.75 -3.78 10.52
N GLY A 102 -12.14 -2.62 10.77
CA GLY A 102 -10.70 -2.49 11.01
C GLY A 102 -10.40 -2.36 12.51
N PRO A 103 -9.40 -3.06 13.07
CA PRO A 103 -9.15 -3.02 14.51
C PRO A 103 -8.47 -1.71 14.99
N LYS A 104 -7.96 -0.87 14.09
CA LYS A 104 -7.24 0.40 14.39
C LYS A 104 -7.31 1.42 13.24
N ASN A 105 -6.86 2.65 13.52
CA ASN A 105 -6.78 3.77 12.55
C ASN A 105 -5.76 3.51 11.42
N ALA A 106 -6.22 3.34 10.18
CA ALA A 106 -5.33 3.26 9.03
C ALA A 106 -4.71 4.61 8.63
N PHE A 107 -3.57 4.52 7.94
CA PHE A 107 -2.92 5.67 7.30
C PHE A 107 -3.90 6.48 6.43
N PRO A 108 -3.92 7.83 6.53
CA PRO A 108 -3.03 8.72 7.28
C PRO A 108 -3.53 9.13 8.67
N ALA A 109 -4.61 8.53 9.18
CA ALA A 109 -5.11 8.84 10.51
C ALA A 109 -4.16 8.26 11.57
N SER A 110 -3.52 9.16 12.32
CA SER A 110 -2.65 8.76 13.42
C SER A 110 -3.44 8.43 14.68
N TYR A 111 -2.74 8.10 15.77
CA TYR A 111 -3.30 7.72 17.06
C TYR A 111 -2.42 8.29 18.19
N GLU A 112 -2.97 8.34 19.41
CA GLU A 112 -2.20 8.61 20.63
C GLU A 112 -2.23 7.36 21.50
N GLU A 113 -1.11 6.63 21.53
CA GLU A 113 -0.95 5.41 22.31
C GLU A 113 -0.91 5.69 23.81
N SER A 114 -1.38 4.73 24.59
CA SER A 114 -1.30 4.75 26.05
C SER A 114 -1.14 3.33 26.61
N GLU A 115 -1.13 3.19 27.94
CA GLU A 115 -1.25 1.87 28.57
C GLU A 115 -2.64 1.25 28.39
N THR A 116 -3.67 2.08 28.22
CA THR A 116 -5.06 1.64 28.05
C THR A 116 -5.53 1.54 26.60
N ASP A 117 -5.02 2.37 25.69
CA ASP A 117 -5.18 2.18 24.24
C ASP A 117 -3.83 1.84 23.58
N PRO A 118 -3.53 0.55 23.40
CA PRO A 118 -2.28 0.08 22.84
C PRO A 118 -2.33 0.11 21.30
N ALA A 119 -1.20 0.32 20.59
CA ALA A 119 -1.14 0.31 19.12
C ALA A 119 -0.33 -0.87 18.51
N PRO A 120 -0.85 -2.13 18.47
CA PRO A 120 -0.20 -3.31 17.89
C PRO A 120 0.61 -3.15 16.58
N ALA A 121 1.86 -3.64 16.55
CA ALA A 121 2.68 -3.82 15.36
C ALA A 121 2.05 -4.77 14.33
N LEU A 122 1.27 -5.75 14.80
CA LEU A 122 0.29 -6.50 14.01
C LEU A 122 -0.96 -6.78 14.84
N LEU A 123 -2.13 -6.56 14.25
CA LEU A 123 -3.41 -7.15 14.63
C LEU A 123 -3.88 -8.07 13.49
N ILE A 124 -4.40 -9.23 13.86
CA ILE A 124 -5.14 -10.12 12.95
C ILE A 124 -6.57 -10.23 13.50
N GLN A 125 -7.56 -9.79 12.73
CA GLN A 125 -8.96 -9.84 13.14
C GLN A 125 -9.72 -10.92 12.34
N ALA A 126 -10.12 -11.99 13.02
CA ALA A 126 -10.88 -13.10 12.44
C ALA A 126 -12.40 -12.86 12.52
N SER A 127 -12.93 -12.23 11.47
CA SER A 127 -14.31 -11.78 11.34
C SER A 127 -15.23 -12.89 10.80
N PHE A 128 -15.72 -13.78 11.68
CA PHE A 128 -16.65 -14.88 11.32
C PHE A 128 -18.03 -14.39 10.87
N LEU A 129 -18.59 -15.02 9.83
CA LEU A 129 -19.93 -14.78 9.27
C LEU A 129 -20.78 -16.05 9.20
N THR A 130 -22.07 -15.86 8.87
CA THR A 130 -22.80 -16.85 8.08
C THR A 130 -22.15 -16.96 6.68
N GLY A 131 -21.74 -18.16 6.27
CA GLY A 131 -21.22 -18.44 4.92
C GLY A 131 -19.81 -17.93 4.60
N GLY A 132 -19.05 -17.37 5.56
CA GLY A 132 -17.70 -16.86 5.29
C GLY A 132 -16.93 -16.38 6.51
N LEU A 133 -15.70 -15.94 6.25
CA LEU A 133 -14.82 -15.32 7.25
C LEU A 133 -13.92 -14.28 6.55
N VAL A 134 -13.58 -13.19 7.25
CA VAL A 134 -12.47 -12.30 6.87
C VAL A 134 -11.33 -12.41 7.86
N LEU A 135 -10.10 -12.35 7.34
CA LEU A 135 -8.93 -11.95 8.09
C LEU A 135 -8.55 -10.54 7.67
N ASP A 136 -8.68 -9.55 8.56
CA ASP A 136 -8.02 -8.24 8.37
C ASP A 136 -6.65 -8.29 9.07
N PHE A 137 -5.60 -8.03 8.30
CA PHE A 137 -4.23 -7.88 8.80
C PHE A 137 -3.91 -6.40 8.86
N ALA A 138 -3.95 -5.84 10.06
CA ALA A 138 -3.60 -4.46 10.34
C ALA A 138 -2.20 -4.42 10.97
N ALA A 139 -1.17 -4.17 10.16
CA ALA A 139 0.18 -3.93 10.67
C ALA A 139 0.42 -2.44 10.88
N GLN A 140 1.31 -2.12 11.81
CA GLN A 140 1.70 -0.74 12.08
C GLN A 140 2.75 -0.31 11.04
N HIS A 141 2.53 0.82 10.38
CA HIS A 141 3.21 1.14 9.12
C HIS A 141 4.66 1.68 9.30
N ASN A 142 5.07 2.06 10.52
CA ASN A 142 6.50 2.24 10.85
C ASN A 142 7.22 0.89 10.99
N MET A 143 6.51 -0.20 11.29
CA MET A 143 7.07 -1.54 11.52
C MET A 143 6.97 -2.46 10.30
N SER A 144 6.14 -2.13 9.30
CA SER A 144 5.87 -2.96 8.13
C SER A 144 5.42 -2.11 6.93
N ASP A 145 5.79 -2.51 5.72
CA ASP A 145 5.19 -2.01 4.49
C ASP A 145 4.18 -3.01 3.90
N GLY A 146 3.62 -2.71 2.72
CA GLY A 146 2.67 -3.61 2.06
C GLY A 146 3.24 -5.01 1.76
N GLY A 147 4.53 -5.12 1.43
CA GLY A 147 5.21 -6.39 1.23
C GLY A 147 5.43 -7.16 2.54
N GLY A 148 5.75 -6.45 3.62
CA GLY A 148 5.91 -7.03 4.94
C GLY A 148 4.62 -7.67 5.48
N VAL A 149 3.46 -7.03 5.25
CA VAL A 149 2.15 -7.63 5.61
C VAL A 149 1.84 -8.87 4.76
N LEU A 150 2.25 -8.89 3.49
CA LEU A 150 2.10 -10.06 2.63
C LEU A 150 3.02 -11.22 3.06
N ALA A 151 4.22 -10.93 3.57
CA ALA A 151 5.07 -11.93 4.22
C ALA A 151 4.41 -12.49 5.50
N MET A 152 3.79 -11.65 6.34
CA MET A 152 3.04 -12.10 7.53
C MET A 152 1.85 -13.00 7.15
N LEU A 153 1.10 -12.64 6.10
CA LEU A 153 0.04 -13.46 5.51
C LEU A 153 0.55 -14.82 5.04
N ASN A 154 1.69 -14.87 4.35
CA ASN A 154 2.31 -16.12 3.89
C ASN A 154 2.71 -17.04 5.06
N VAL A 155 3.21 -16.47 6.17
CA VAL A 155 3.53 -17.23 7.38
C VAL A 155 2.27 -17.80 8.04
N ILE A 156 1.20 -17.01 8.16
CA ILE A 156 -0.10 -17.49 8.70
C ILE A 156 -0.71 -18.56 7.80
N ALA A 157 -0.72 -18.37 6.48
CA ALA A 157 -1.18 -19.39 5.53
C ALA A 157 -0.40 -20.71 5.69
N THR A 158 0.91 -20.62 5.94
CA THR A 158 1.78 -21.79 6.16
C THR A 158 1.49 -22.49 7.48
N ALA A 159 1.35 -21.74 8.58
CA ALA A 159 0.98 -22.29 9.88
C ALA A 159 -0.42 -22.94 9.85
N LEU A 160 -1.39 -22.35 9.13
CA LEU A 160 -2.75 -22.89 8.94
C LEU A 160 -2.79 -24.19 8.13
N ARG A 161 -1.85 -24.40 7.20
CA ARG A 161 -1.67 -25.70 6.51
C ARG A 161 -1.00 -26.77 7.42
N GLY A 162 -0.81 -26.49 8.71
CA GLY A 162 -0.11 -27.35 9.65
C GLY A 162 1.40 -27.46 9.39
N GLN A 163 1.94 -26.65 8.48
CA GLN A 163 3.35 -26.71 8.07
C GLN A 163 4.23 -25.95 9.07
N GLU A 164 5.51 -26.32 9.13
CA GLU A 164 6.51 -25.55 9.86
C GLU A 164 6.96 -24.33 9.04
N ILE A 165 7.24 -23.23 9.74
CA ILE A 165 7.66 -21.98 9.12
C ILE A 165 9.11 -22.16 8.62
N PRO A 166 9.43 -21.87 7.34
CA PRO A 166 10.78 -22.07 6.82
C PRO A 166 11.83 -21.27 7.60
N ALA A 167 12.97 -21.88 7.89
CA ALA A 167 14.05 -21.22 8.65
C ALA A 167 14.52 -19.91 7.99
N SER A 168 14.57 -19.88 6.65
CA SER A 168 14.88 -18.69 5.85
C SER A 168 13.85 -17.56 6.00
N THR A 169 12.58 -17.90 6.21
CA THR A 169 11.51 -16.93 6.46
C THR A 169 11.62 -16.35 7.88
N ILE A 170 11.97 -17.18 8.87
CA ILE A 170 12.25 -16.74 10.24
C ILE A 170 13.50 -15.83 10.26
N GLU A 171 14.56 -16.21 9.54
CA GLU A 171 15.78 -15.41 9.38
C GLU A 171 15.46 -14.05 8.74
N ALA A 172 14.77 -14.04 7.59
CA ALA A 172 14.37 -12.81 6.89
C ALA A 172 13.51 -11.86 7.75
N ALA A 173 12.61 -12.40 8.57
CA ALA A 173 11.76 -11.63 9.47
C ALA A 173 12.49 -11.04 10.69
N ASN A 174 13.69 -11.53 11.01
CA ASN A 174 14.51 -11.13 12.16
C ASN A 174 15.88 -10.53 11.76
N LEU A 175 16.08 -10.16 10.49
CA LEU A 175 17.27 -9.43 10.04
C LEU A 175 17.44 -8.09 10.78
N ASP A 176 18.69 -7.68 11.02
CA ASP A 176 19.00 -6.37 11.60
C ASP A 176 18.61 -5.26 10.62
N ARG A 177 17.48 -4.62 10.92
CA ARG A 177 16.88 -3.60 10.07
C ARG A 177 17.71 -2.32 9.95
N ARG A 178 18.67 -2.10 10.87
CA ARG A 178 19.58 -0.95 10.87
C ARG A 178 20.61 -1.04 9.74
N THR A 179 20.91 -2.26 9.27
CA THR A 179 21.98 -2.54 8.29
C THR A 179 21.47 -3.13 6.96
N VAL A 180 20.21 -3.55 6.89
CA VAL A 180 19.60 -4.20 5.71
C VAL A 180 19.64 -3.35 4.42
N ILE A 181 19.71 -2.02 4.54
CA ILE A 181 20.08 -1.10 3.45
C ILE A 181 21.37 -0.37 3.88
N PRO A 182 22.54 -0.71 3.31
CA PRO A 182 23.80 -0.06 3.67
C PRO A 182 23.79 1.42 3.30
N LEU A 183 24.00 2.30 4.28
CA LEU A 183 24.10 3.74 4.04
C LEU A 183 25.32 4.09 3.15
N LEU A 184 25.33 5.30 2.59
CA LEU A 184 26.48 5.85 1.88
C LEU A 184 27.62 6.16 2.88
N GLY A 185 28.84 5.78 2.51
CA GLY A 185 30.07 6.16 3.19
C GLY A 185 30.40 7.66 3.05
N PRO A 186 31.49 8.14 3.67
CA PRO A 186 31.85 9.56 3.66
C PRO A 186 32.11 10.14 2.25
N GLU A 187 32.73 9.35 1.38
CA GLU A 187 33.15 9.75 0.02
C GLU A 187 32.08 9.48 -1.06
N GLU A 188 30.96 8.83 -0.71
CA GLU A 188 29.90 8.49 -1.68
C GLU A 188 28.89 9.66 -1.82
N PRO A 189 28.59 10.11 -3.05
CA PRO A 189 27.79 11.31 -3.27
C PRO A 189 26.31 11.13 -2.86
N LEU A 190 25.77 12.11 -2.16
CA LEU A 190 24.32 12.18 -1.90
C LEU A 190 23.62 12.82 -3.10
N LEU A 191 22.64 12.13 -3.68
CA LEU A 191 21.78 12.63 -4.75
C LEU A 191 20.83 13.72 -4.21
N ASP A 192 20.22 14.50 -5.10
CA ASP A 192 19.31 15.58 -4.70
C ASP A 192 17.91 15.08 -4.29
N HIS A 193 17.73 14.90 -2.98
CA HIS A 193 16.45 14.60 -2.34
C HIS A 193 15.70 15.85 -1.83
N SER A 194 16.10 17.07 -2.22
CA SER A 194 15.49 18.33 -1.75
C SER A 194 13.98 18.41 -1.99
N HIS A 195 13.49 17.80 -3.07
CA HIS A 195 12.08 17.68 -3.42
C HIS A 195 11.23 16.89 -2.39
N LEU A 196 11.88 16.13 -1.49
CA LEU A 196 11.28 15.40 -0.37
C LEU A 196 11.28 16.19 0.94
N ILE A 197 11.92 17.36 1.00
CA ILE A 197 11.79 18.27 2.16
C ILE A 197 10.36 18.82 2.19
N ARG A 198 9.74 18.76 3.37
CA ARG A 198 8.40 19.27 3.62
C ARG A 198 8.36 20.79 3.43
N PRO A 199 7.60 21.33 2.47
CA PRO A 199 7.44 22.78 2.36
C PRO A 199 6.70 23.33 3.58
N PRO A 200 6.88 24.63 3.92
CA PRO A 200 6.08 25.27 4.96
C PRO A 200 4.58 25.18 4.62
N PRO A 201 3.68 25.11 5.62
CA PRO A 201 2.25 25.08 5.39
C PRO A 201 1.80 26.27 4.52
N PRO A 202 0.95 26.07 3.49
CA PRO A 202 0.49 27.16 2.65
C PRO A 202 -0.36 28.13 3.47
N ALA A 203 -0.07 29.44 3.37
CA ALA A 203 -0.76 30.50 4.11
C ALA A 203 -2.29 30.53 3.85
N VAL A 204 -2.73 29.97 2.70
CA VAL A 204 -4.13 29.69 2.40
C VAL A 204 -4.26 28.22 2.03
N ARG A 205 -5.00 27.45 2.84
CA ARG A 205 -5.51 26.13 2.44
C ARG A 205 -6.57 26.32 1.37
N ARG A 206 -6.29 25.92 0.12
CA ARG A 206 -7.33 25.78 -0.90
C ARG A 206 -8.27 24.63 -0.49
N PRO A 207 -9.60 24.82 -0.50
CA PRO A 207 -10.54 23.71 -0.28
C PRO A 207 -10.45 22.73 -1.45
N LEU A 208 -10.86 21.48 -1.21
CA LEU A 208 -11.01 20.50 -2.29
C LEU A 208 -12.24 20.86 -3.15
N PRO A 209 -12.23 20.61 -4.48
CA PRO A 209 -13.34 21.01 -5.36
C PRO A 209 -14.68 20.27 -5.10
N SER A 210 -14.65 19.16 -4.37
CA SER A 210 -15.82 18.36 -3.96
C SER A 210 -15.46 17.55 -2.71
N LEU A 211 -16.44 16.89 -2.09
CA LEU A 211 -16.18 15.90 -1.03
C LEU A 211 -15.35 14.74 -1.59
N LEU A 212 -14.58 14.08 -0.71
CA LEU A 212 -13.81 12.89 -1.09
C LEU A 212 -14.62 11.64 -0.80
N ALA A 213 -14.80 10.81 -1.82
CA ALA A 213 -15.36 9.48 -1.69
C ALA A 213 -14.28 8.42 -1.92
N TRP A 214 -14.43 7.27 -1.24
CA TRP A 214 -13.78 6.03 -1.65
C TRP A 214 -14.71 5.27 -2.60
N CYS A 215 -14.17 4.70 -3.67
CA CYS A 215 -14.89 3.79 -4.57
C CYS A 215 -13.95 2.72 -5.11
N PHE A 216 -14.48 1.54 -5.46
CA PHE A 216 -13.73 0.54 -6.20
C PHE A 216 -14.04 0.62 -7.71
N PHE A 217 -13.02 0.38 -8.51
CA PHE A 217 -13.14 0.17 -9.95
C PHE A 217 -12.42 -1.12 -10.33
N ARG A 218 -13.10 -1.98 -11.11
CA ARG A 218 -12.56 -3.24 -11.63
C ARG A 218 -12.14 -3.09 -13.08
N PHE A 219 -10.93 -3.54 -13.36
CA PHE A 219 -10.38 -3.68 -14.70
C PHE A 219 -10.33 -5.18 -15.01
N SER A 220 -11.10 -5.64 -15.99
CA SER A 220 -11.08 -7.07 -16.31
C SER A 220 -9.77 -7.49 -16.96
N SER A 221 -9.44 -8.78 -16.89
CA SER A 221 -8.24 -9.36 -17.51
C SER A 221 -8.14 -8.98 -19.01
N GLU A 222 -9.26 -9.00 -19.74
CA GLU A 222 -9.37 -8.54 -21.13
C GLU A 222 -9.02 -7.05 -21.28
N LYS A 223 -9.65 -6.16 -20.50
CA LYS A 223 -9.44 -4.70 -20.62
C LYS A 223 -8.04 -4.29 -20.21
N LEU A 224 -7.46 -4.94 -19.20
CA LEU A 224 -6.06 -4.75 -18.83
C LEU A 224 -5.10 -5.18 -19.94
N ASN A 225 -5.42 -6.22 -20.69
CA ASN A 225 -4.63 -6.65 -21.84
C ASN A 225 -4.82 -5.70 -23.05
N ALA A 226 -6.00 -5.11 -23.24
CA ALA A 226 -6.23 -4.08 -24.25
C ALA A 226 -5.45 -2.78 -23.94
N ILE A 227 -5.58 -2.23 -22.73
CA ILE A 227 -4.81 -1.09 -22.21
C ILE A 227 -3.30 -1.36 -22.36
N LYS A 228 -2.84 -2.56 -21.97
CA LYS A 228 -1.45 -2.98 -22.13
C LYS A 228 -1.02 -3.05 -23.60
N THR A 229 -1.88 -3.47 -24.52
CA THR A 229 -1.55 -3.53 -25.95
C THR A 229 -1.36 -2.14 -26.53
N GLU A 230 -2.29 -1.21 -26.27
CA GLU A 230 -2.17 0.20 -26.68
C GLU A 230 -0.91 0.86 -26.09
N ALA A 231 -0.70 0.70 -24.78
CA ALA A 231 0.48 1.18 -24.06
C ALA A 231 1.81 0.52 -24.51
N SER A 232 1.77 -0.45 -25.42
CA SER A 232 2.96 -1.13 -25.97
C SER A 232 3.21 -0.83 -27.45
N ASN A 233 2.51 0.13 -28.07
CA ASN A 233 2.69 0.48 -29.48
C ASN A 233 4.17 0.89 -29.76
N PRO A 234 4.93 0.10 -30.55
CA PRO A 234 6.35 0.35 -30.77
C PRO A 234 6.68 1.69 -31.45
N ALA A 235 5.72 2.31 -32.15
CA ALA A 235 5.90 3.63 -32.77
C ALA A 235 5.99 4.78 -31.74
N HIS A 236 5.65 4.54 -30.47
CA HIS A 236 5.56 5.55 -29.42
C HIS A 236 6.26 5.14 -28.11
N LEU A 237 6.85 3.94 -28.04
CA LEU A 237 7.68 3.52 -26.92
C LEU A 237 9.03 4.22 -26.95
N THR A 238 9.45 4.79 -25.82
CA THR A 238 10.80 5.36 -25.63
C THR A 238 11.64 4.58 -24.62
N VAL A 239 11.24 3.33 -24.34
CA VAL A 239 11.91 2.35 -23.47
C VAL A 239 11.82 0.94 -24.09
N PRO A 240 12.74 0.00 -23.79
CA PRO A 240 12.73 -1.34 -24.39
C PRO A 240 11.51 -2.21 -24.04
N PHE A 241 10.89 -1.98 -22.88
CA PHE A 241 9.65 -2.64 -22.47
C PHE A 241 8.90 -1.79 -21.45
N ILE A 242 7.59 -2.03 -21.32
CA ILE A 242 6.75 -1.60 -20.19
C ILE A 242 5.96 -2.81 -19.65
N SER A 243 5.54 -2.79 -18.39
CA SER A 243 4.75 -3.84 -17.72
C SER A 243 3.23 -3.61 -17.81
N ARG A 244 2.41 -4.55 -17.30
CA ARG A 244 0.95 -4.33 -17.16
C ARG A 244 0.62 -3.22 -16.16
N ASP A 245 1.43 -3.09 -15.09
CA ASP A 245 1.28 -2.06 -14.07
C ASP A 245 1.64 -0.66 -14.59
N ASP A 246 2.70 -0.53 -15.42
CA ASP A 246 3.04 0.74 -16.07
C ASP A 246 1.92 1.21 -17.02
N ALA A 247 1.33 0.28 -17.78
CA ALA A 247 0.22 0.56 -18.70
C ALA A 247 -1.05 1.01 -17.95
N LEU A 248 -1.41 0.31 -16.87
CA LEU A 248 -2.52 0.70 -16.01
C LEU A 248 -2.26 2.07 -15.38
N CYS A 249 -1.08 2.28 -14.77
CA CYS A 249 -0.72 3.57 -14.18
C CYS A 249 -0.81 4.73 -15.20
N ALA A 250 -0.33 4.52 -16.44
CA ALA A 250 -0.43 5.52 -17.51
C ALA A 250 -1.89 5.82 -17.89
N PHE A 251 -2.75 4.79 -17.98
CA PHE A 251 -4.16 4.95 -18.31
C PHE A 251 -4.90 5.72 -17.20
N LEU A 252 -4.67 5.35 -15.94
CA LEU A 252 -5.23 6.06 -14.78
C LEU A 252 -4.79 7.53 -14.76
N TRP A 253 -3.48 7.79 -14.94
CA TRP A 253 -2.96 9.15 -14.96
C TRP A 253 -3.58 9.98 -16.08
N LYS A 254 -3.66 9.42 -17.29
CA LYS A 254 -4.27 10.07 -18.46
C LYS A 254 -5.75 10.37 -18.24
N ARG A 255 -6.60 9.38 -17.92
CA ARG A 255 -8.06 9.60 -17.77
C ARG A 255 -8.40 10.57 -16.63
N ILE A 256 -7.73 10.44 -15.47
CA ILE A 256 -7.98 11.33 -14.32
C ILE A 256 -7.53 12.76 -14.64
N THR A 257 -6.42 12.94 -15.37
CA THR A 257 -6.00 14.27 -15.84
C THR A 257 -6.96 14.83 -16.89
N SER A 258 -7.49 14.00 -17.81
CA SER A 258 -8.50 14.41 -18.80
C SER A 258 -9.80 14.94 -18.18
N VAL A 259 -10.27 14.37 -17.06
CA VAL A 259 -11.45 14.94 -16.35
C VAL A 259 -11.09 16.21 -15.58
N ARG A 260 -9.91 16.27 -14.96
CA ARG A 260 -9.44 17.45 -14.23
C ARG A 260 -9.17 18.63 -15.14
N LEU A 261 -8.59 18.44 -16.32
CA LEU A 261 -8.39 19.50 -17.31
C LEU A 261 -9.72 20.14 -17.73
N ARG A 262 -10.74 19.30 -18.01
CA ARG A 262 -12.11 19.77 -18.32
C ARG A 262 -12.73 20.62 -17.20
N ARG A 263 -12.47 20.29 -15.92
CA ARG A 263 -12.91 21.14 -14.78
C ARG A 263 -12.10 22.42 -14.65
N ARG A 264 -10.77 22.31 -14.71
CA ARG A 264 -9.84 23.39 -14.30
C ARG A 264 -9.59 24.43 -15.39
N ASN A 265 -9.59 24.00 -16.66
CA ASN A 265 -9.11 24.77 -17.81
C ASN A 265 -7.68 25.32 -17.63
N THR A 266 -6.79 24.50 -17.05
CA THR A 266 -5.37 24.81 -16.79
C THR A 266 -4.46 23.83 -17.56
N PRO A 267 -4.22 24.04 -18.87
CA PRO A 267 -3.39 23.12 -19.67
C PRO A 267 -1.92 23.09 -19.22
N ASP A 268 -1.39 24.23 -18.76
CA ASP A 268 0.01 24.39 -18.35
C ASP A 268 0.29 23.98 -16.89
N ASP A 269 -0.75 23.63 -16.11
CA ASP A 269 -0.56 23.12 -14.75
C ASP A 269 0.16 21.75 -14.82
N LEU A 270 1.14 21.54 -13.93
CA LEU A 270 1.81 20.25 -13.80
C LEU A 270 0.98 19.27 -12.98
N SER A 271 0.84 18.04 -13.48
CA SER A 271 0.38 16.89 -12.71
C SER A 271 1.57 16.07 -12.25
N LYS A 272 1.56 15.62 -10.99
CA LYS A 272 2.50 14.64 -10.46
C LYS A 272 1.86 13.26 -10.37
N PHE A 273 2.55 12.22 -10.84
CA PHE A 273 2.20 10.84 -10.57
C PHE A 273 3.27 10.18 -9.71
N THR A 274 2.88 9.69 -8.53
CA THR A 274 3.77 9.01 -7.59
C THR A 274 3.44 7.53 -7.57
N ARG A 275 4.42 6.64 -7.63
CA ARG A 275 4.25 5.19 -7.47
C ARG A 275 5.09 4.71 -6.30
N ALA A 276 4.49 4.03 -5.33
CA ALA A 276 5.22 3.30 -4.31
C ALA A 276 5.94 2.09 -4.95
N VAL A 277 7.20 1.87 -4.59
CA VAL A 277 8.09 0.85 -5.18
C VAL A 277 8.72 0.03 -4.06
N ASP A 278 8.47 -1.28 -4.05
CA ASP A 278 9.21 -2.23 -3.22
C ASP A 278 10.67 -2.32 -3.70
N ILE A 279 11.60 -1.97 -2.81
CA ILE A 279 13.03 -1.92 -3.08
C ILE A 279 13.77 -3.19 -2.66
N ARG A 280 13.08 -4.21 -2.09
CA ARG A 280 13.70 -5.48 -1.66
C ARG A 280 14.56 -6.09 -2.77
N LYS A 281 13.98 -6.25 -3.97
CA LYS A 281 14.67 -6.81 -5.13
C LYS A 281 15.88 -5.97 -5.57
N THR A 282 15.76 -4.64 -5.54
CA THR A 282 16.85 -3.71 -5.92
C THR A 282 18.04 -3.82 -4.97
N MET A 283 17.79 -4.07 -3.68
CA MET A 283 18.81 -4.17 -2.64
C MET A 283 19.25 -5.60 -2.30
N GLY A 284 18.69 -6.63 -2.95
CA GLY A 284 18.98 -8.04 -2.65
C GLY A 284 18.39 -8.54 -1.31
N ILE A 285 17.44 -7.80 -0.74
CA ILE A 285 16.78 -8.14 0.53
C ILE A 285 15.81 -9.31 0.27
N PRO A 286 15.72 -10.32 1.17
CA PRO A 286 14.75 -11.41 1.03
C PRO A 286 13.31 -10.91 0.90
N PHE A 287 12.51 -11.60 0.07
CA PHE A 287 11.09 -11.27 -0.11
C PHE A 287 10.30 -11.31 1.22
N ASP A 288 10.62 -12.28 2.08
CA ASP A 288 10.01 -12.48 3.39
C ASP A 288 10.41 -11.41 4.44
N TYR A 289 11.23 -10.42 4.08
CA TYR A 289 11.60 -9.32 4.98
C TYR A 289 10.39 -8.45 5.33
N MET A 290 10.12 -8.33 6.63
CA MET A 290 8.88 -7.73 7.15
C MET A 290 8.94 -6.24 7.48
N GLY A 291 10.10 -5.58 7.39
CA GLY A 291 10.22 -4.14 7.68
C GLY A 291 9.88 -3.23 6.51
N VAL A 292 10.05 -1.92 6.69
CA VAL A 292 9.78 -0.95 5.61
C VAL A 292 10.93 -0.94 4.60
N SER A 293 10.59 -1.25 3.36
CA SER A 293 11.47 -1.28 2.19
C SER A 293 10.70 -0.79 0.97
N VAL A 294 10.24 0.46 1.04
CA VAL A 294 9.56 1.17 -0.05
C VAL A 294 10.18 2.55 -0.28
N THR A 295 10.28 2.95 -1.54
CA THR A 295 10.52 4.34 -1.96
C THR A 295 9.48 4.78 -3.00
N ASN A 296 9.57 6.01 -3.52
CA ASN A 296 8.57 6.60 -4.40
C ASN A 296 9.15 7.03 -5.77
N ALA A 297 8.75 6.36 -6.85
CA ALA A 297 8.98 6.86 -8.20
C ALA A 297 8.04 8.05 -8.48
N THR A 298 8.59 9.20 -8.86
CA THR A 298 7.81 10.43 -9.06
C THR A 298 8.01 10.99 -10.47
N THR A 299 6.95 10.99 -11.27
CA THR A 299 6.95 11.49 -12.65
C THR A 299 6.08 12.74 -12.74
N TRP A 300 6.47 13.71 -13.57
CA TRP A 300 5.76 14.96 -13.81
C TRP A 300 5.53 15.16 -15.30
N LEU A 301 4.34 15.63 -15.66
CA LEU A 301 3.97 16.10 -17.00
C LEU A 301 2.94 17.23 -16.83
N SER A 302 2.88 18.18 -17.77
CA SER A 302 1.76 19.13 -17.82
C SER A 302 0.44 18.42 -18.13
N PHE A 303 -0.67 19.05 -17.77
CA PHE A 303 -1.99 18.57 -18.11
C PHE A 303 -2.14 18.39 -19.63
N GLN A 304 -1.63 19.32 -20.43
CA GLN A 304 -1.69 19.26 -21.90
C GLN A 304 -0.84 18.11 -22.47
N GLU A 305 0.41 17.93 -22.02
CA GLU A 305 1.25 16.79 -22.44
C GLU A 305 0.57 15.45 -22.15
N LEU A 306 -0.12 15.33 -21.02
CA LEU A 306 -0.87 14.11 -20.68
C LEU A 306 -2.05 13.84 -21.62
N ILE A 307 -2.66 14.87 -22.24
CA ILE A 307 -3.68 14.66 -23.28
C ILE A 307 -3.03 14.27 -24.61
N ASP A 308 -1.99 14.99 -25.03
CA ASP A 308 -1.44 14.88 -26.38
C ASP A 308 -0.53 13.66 -26.58
N LEU A 309 0.15 13.21 -25.52
CA LEU A 309 1.04 12.04 -25.59
C LEU A 309 0.24 10.73 -25.77
N PRO A 310 0.63 9.84 -26.72
CA PRO A 310 0.09 8.49 -26.80
C PRO A 310 0.30 7.72 -25.48
N LEU A 311 -0.60 6.79 -25.15
CA LEU A 311 -0.54 6.03 -23.89
C LEU A 311 0.80 5.31 -23.68
N ALA A 312 1.40 4.79 -24.75
CA ALA A 312 2.72 4.15 -24.73
C ALA A 312 3.87 5.13 -24.38
N ALA A 313 3.76 6.41 -24.72
CA ALA A 313 4.73 7.42 -24.33
C ALA A 313 4.59 7.76 -22.83
N VAL A 314 3.38 7.95 -22.33
CA VAL A 314 3.11 8.17 -20.89
C VAL A 314 3.59 6.97 -20.05
N ALA A 315 3.34 5.74 -20.51
CA ALA A 315 3.86 4.52 -19.89
C ALA A 315 5.40 4.42 -19.97
N SER A 316 6.02 4.97 -21.02
CA SER A 316 7.48 5.04 -21.13
C SER A 316 8.09 6.00 -20.11
N GLU A 317 7.50 7.17 -19.86
CA GLU A 317 8.01 8.10 -18.83
C GLU A 317 7.90 7.50 -17.42
N LEU A 318 6.74 6.91 -17.07
CA LEU A 318 6.57 6.18 -15.80
C LEU A 318 7.59 5.03 -15.62
N ARG A 319 8.01 4.39 -16.71
CA ARG A 319 9.02 3.33 -16.73
C ARG A 319 10.44 3.88 -16.67
N LYS A 320 10.76 5.01 -17.32
CA LYS A 320 12.05 5.70 -17.18
C LYS A 320 12.30 6.09 -15.72
N THR A 321 11.33 6.75 -15.07
CA THR A 321 11.42 7.11 -13.65
C THR A 321 11.59 5.87 -12.76
N LEU A 322 10.83 4.80 -13.00
CA LEU A 322 10.95 3.57 -12.22
C LEU A 322 12.32 2.88 -12.42
N ASN A 323 12.91 2.96 -13.61
CA ASN A 323 14.23 2.41 -13.90
C ASN A 323 15.39 3.23 -13.28
N GLN A 324 15.14 4.41 -12.71
CA GLN A 324 16.13 5.19 -11.94
C GLN A 324 16.23 4.75 -10.47
N ILE A 325 15.36 3.83 -10.01
CA ILE A 325 15.40 3.28 -8.64
C ILE A 325 16.31 2.05 -8.63
N ASP A 326 17.61 2.32 -8.72
CA ASP A 326 18.69 1.36 -8.55
C ASP A 326 19.25 1.37 -7.11
N ALA A 327 20.30 0.59 -6.87
CA ALA A 327 20.92 0.48 -5.55
C ALA A 327 21.63 1.78 -5.11
N GLU A 328 22.13 2.61 -6.02
CA GLU A 328 22.73 3.90 -5.67
C GLU A 328 21.63 4.86 -5.19
N PHE A 329 20.54 4.97 -5.96
CA PHE A 329 19.38 5.78 -5.58
C PHE A 329 18.81 5.36 -4.21
N VAL A 330 18.62 4.05 -3.99
CA VAL A 330 18.03 3.55 -2.74
C VAL A 330 18.93 3.78 -1.53
N ARG A 331 20.24 3.52 -1.64
CA ARG A 331 21.20 3.83 -0.57
C ARG A 331 21.29 5.32 -0.30
N SER A 332 21.25 6.14 -1.36
CA SER A 332 21.24 7.60 -1.26
C SER A 332 20.00 8.14 -0.55
N PHE A 333 18.80 7.71 -0.97
CA PHE A 333 17.53 8.06 -0.33
C PHE A 333 17.51 7.66 1.15
N THR A 334 17.91 6.44 1.46
CA THR A 334 17.95 5.95 2.85
C THR A 334 18.96 6.74 3.69
N THR A 335 20.07 7.17 3.09
CA THR A 335 21.06 8.05 3.75
C THR A 335 20.55 9.47 3.95
N PHE A 336 19.80 10.01 3.01
CA PHE A 336 19.12 11.30 3.19
C PHE A 336 18.13 11.24 4.36
N VAL A 337 17.33 10.16 4.46
CA VAL A 337 16.37 9.94 5.56
C VAL A 337 17.08 9.74 6.91
N SER A 338 18.16 8.95 6.97
CA SER A 338 18.89 8.74 8.23
C SER A 338 19.53 10.02 8.75
N ARG A 339 20.12 10.84 7.86
CA ARG A 339 20.74 12.14 8.17
C ARG A 339 19.74 13.24 8.58
N GLN A 340 18.42 13.04 8.47
CA GLN A 340 17.45 13.97 9.05
C GLN A 340 17.29 13.74 10.56
N ASN A 341 17.76 14.70 11.37
CA ASN A 341 17.55 14.71 12.83
C ASN A 341 16.05 14.68 13.16
N ASP A 342 15.27 15.57 12.56
CA ASP A 342 13.82 15.59 12.66
C ASP A 342 13.17 15.12 11.34
N LYS A 343 12.69 13.88 11.35
CA LYS A 343 12.03 13.23 10.21
C LYS A 343 10.62 13.77 9.93
N ARG A 344 10.05 14.63 10.80
CA ARG A 344 8.84 15.41 10.48
C ARG A 344 9.07 16.36 9.30
N ASN A 345 10.32 16.80 9.08
CA ASN A 345 10.70 17.65 7.94
C ASN A 345 10.73 16.91 6.59
N ILE A 346 10.42 15.61 6.54
CA ILE A 346 10.29 14.84 5.30
C ILE A 346 8.81 14.79 4.88
N ALA A 347 8.55 15.03 3.61
CA ALA A 347 7.33 14.63 2.92
C ALA A 347 7.65 13.37 2.09
N TYR A 348 7.13 12.21 2.48
CA TYR A 348 7.53 10.89 1.95
C TYR A 348 7.38 10.75 0.42
N ALA A 349 6.36 11.40 -0.15
CA ALA A 349 6.10 11.49 -1.59
C ALA A 349 6.44 12.88 -2.19
N GLY A 350 7.21 13.70 -1.47
CA GLY A 350 7.44 15.11 -1.77
C GLY A 350 6.19 16.00 -1.62
N LYS A 351 6.28 17.25 -2.09
CA LYS A 351 5.15 18.17 -2.21
C LYS A 351 4.02 17.52 -3.03
N PHE A 352 2.78 17.60 -2.57
CA PHE A 352 1.61 17.00 -3.22
C PHE A 352 0.43 17.99 -3.26
N ASN A 353 -0.23 18.11 -4.41
CA ASN A 353 -1.44 18.90 -4.62
C ASN A 353 -2.62 17.98 -5.01
N ALA A 354 -3.57 17.81 -4.10
CA ALA A 354 -4.73 16.92 -4.26
C ALA A 354 -5.53 17.10 -5.58
N ASP A 355 -5.56 18.31 -6.13
CA ASP A 355 -6.38 18.69 -7.30
C ASP A 355 -5.64 18.51 -8.65
N THR A 356 -4.32 18.25 -8.63
CA THR A 356 -3.50 17.98 -9.83
C THR A 356 -2.82 16.62 -9.80
N ASP A 357 -2.42 16.16 -8.62
CA ASP A 357 -1.50 15.04 -8.43
C ASP A 357 -2.25 13.74 -8.12
N MET A 358 -1.53 12.62 -8.24
CA MET A 358 -1.98 11.27 -7.93
C MET A 358 -0.86 10.46 -7.27
N GLY A 359 -1.22 9.52 -6.39
CA GLY A 359 -0.31 8.56 -5.78
C GLY A 359 -0.87 7.14 -5.88
N THR A 360 -0.05 6.17 -6.30
CA THR A 360 -0.45 4.76 -6.39
C THR A 360 0.43 3.86 -5.53
N SER A 361 -0.18 2.80 -5.02
CA SER A 361 0.51 1.67 -4.39
C SER A 361 -0.09 0.38 -4.95
N SER A 362 0.74 -0.49 -5.52
CA SER A 362 0.28 -1.65 -6.29
C SER A 362 0.73 -2.97 -5.67
N MET A 363 -0.24 -3.85 -5.47
CA MET A 363 -0.05 -5.25 -5.08
C MET A 363 -0.48 -6.20 -6.21
N ALA A 364 -0.72 -5.70 -7.43
CA ALA A 364 -1.32 -6.46 -8.52
C ALA A 364 -0.50 -7.69 -8.96
N SER A 365 0.82 -7.69 -8.74
CA SER A 365 1.73 -8.81 -9.02
C SER A 365 1.69 -9.93 -7.97
N VAL A 366 1.01 -9.72 -6.84
CA VAL A 366 1.00 -10.64 -5.70
C VAL A 366 -0.05 -11.73 -5.93
N PRO A 367 0.32 -13.03 -5.92
CA PRO A 367 -0.62 -14.12 -6.22
C PRO A 367 -1.50 -14.51 -5.02
N LEU A 368 -1.99 -13.55 -4.23
CA LEU A 368 -2.65 -13.81 -2.94
C LEU A 368 -3.91 -14.68 -3.08
N TYR A 369 -4.68 -14.49 -4.15
CA TYR A 369 -5.83 -15.35 -4.51
C TYR A 369 -5.47 -16.83 -4.76
N LYS A 370 -4.17 -17.17 -4.88
CA LYS A 370 -3.67 -18.54 -5.07
C LYS A 370 -2.97 -19.10 -3.83
N ALA A 371 -2.91 -18.34 -2.73
CA ALA A 371 -2.37 -18.83 -1.47
C ALA A 371 -3.43 -19.66 -0.74
N ASN A 372 -3.10 -20.90 -0.37
CA ASN A 372 -3.98 -21.78 0.40
C ASN A 372 -3.76 -21.58 1.91
N PHE A 373 -4.84 -21.26 2.64
CA PHE A 373 -4.86 -20.99 4.08
C PHE A 373 -5.38 -22.20 4.89
N GLY A 374 -5.05 -23.41 4.45
CA GLY A 374 -5.41 -24.65 5.16
C GLY A 374 -6.92 -24.84 5.27
N PRO A 375 -7.50 -24.95 6.49
CA PRO A 375 -8.95 -25.06 6.69
C PRO A 375 -9.82 -23.95 6.07
N LEU A 376 -9.23 -22.80 5.71
CA LEU A 376 -9.93 -21.69 5.05
C LEU A 376 -9.92 -21.77 3.51
N GLY A 377 -9.13 -22.66 2.90
CA GLY A 377 -8.97 -22.73 1.44
C GLY A 377 -8.27 -21.51 0.84
N GLU A 378 -8.59 -21.18 -0.42
CA GLU A 378 -8.09 -20.00 -1.14
C GLU A 378 -8.97 -18.76 -0.93
N PRO A 379 -8.41 -17.53 -0.91
CA PRO A 379 -9.19 -16.29 -0.85
C PRO A 379 -10.12 -16.10 -2.05
N THR A 380 -11.35 -15.67 -1.79
CA THR A 380 -12.32 -15.25 -2.82
C THR A 380 -12.49 -13.73 -2.89
N LEU A 381 -12.01 -12.99 -1.88
CA LEU A 381 -12.04 -11.53 -1.85
C LEU A 381 -10.73 -10.98 -1.24
N VAL A 382 -10.13 -9.97 -1.89
CA VAL A 382 -9.05 -9.18 -1.29
C VAL A 382 -9.39 -7.70 -1.40
N ARG A 383 -9.35 -7.00 -0.26
CA ARG A 383 -9.75 -5.58 -0.13
C ARG A 383 -8.78 -4.84 0.79
N ARG A 384 -8.83 -3.52 0.74
CA ARG A 384 -8.41 -2.63 1.84
C ARG A 384 -9.69 -2.02 2.41
N PRO A 385 -9.90 -2.00 3.74
CA PRO A 385 -11.04 -1.29 4.30
C PRO A 385 -10.95 0.22 4.01
N THR A 386 -12.08 0.92 4.07
CA THR A 386 -12.14 2.37 3.92
C THR A 386 -11.91 3.06 5.27
N PHE A 387 -11.21 4.19 5.24
CA PHE A 387 -10.81 4.95 6.44
C PHE A 387 -10.81 6.44 6.09
N ALA A 388 -10.16 7.28 6.91
CA ALA A 388 -9.93 8.70 6.61
C ALA A 388 -9.49 8.91 5.13
N PRO A 389 -10.22 9.72 4.33
CA PRO A 389 -9.93 9.92 2.91
C PRO A 389 -8.49 10.42 2.64
N ILE A 390 -7.84 9.83 1.64
CA ILE A 390 -6.49 10.22 1.19
C ILE A 390 -6.59 10.79 -0.22
N PRO A 391 -6.76 12.11 -0.40
CA PRO A 391 -7.09 12.69 -1.70
C PRO A 391 -6.12 12.24 -2.80
N SER A 392 -6.68 11.73 -3.90
CA SER A 392 -5.97 11.29 -5.10
C SER A 392 -5.00 10.11 -4.87
N THR A 393 -5.31 9.25 -3.91
CA THR A 393 -4.60 7.98 -3.68
C THR A 393 -5.35 6.81 -4.33
N ILE A 394 -4.59 5.88 -4.92
CA ILE A 394 -5.09 4.69 -5.59
C ILE A 394 -4.34 3.45 -5.05
N TYR A 395 -5.07 2.49 -4.49
CA TYR A 395 -4.52 1.18 -4.12
C TYR A 395 -4.93 0.13 -5.15
N VAL A 396 -3.97 -0.46 -5.85
CA VAL A 396 -4.21 -1.50 -6.86
C VAL A 396 -4.09 -2.87 -6.17
N MET A 397 -5.18 -3.60 -6.05
CA MET A 397 -5.26 -4.84 -5.27
C MET A 397 -4.58 -6.03 -5.98
N PRO A 398 -4.26 -7.12 -5.27
CA PRO A 398 -3.84 -8.38 -5.87
C PRO A 398 -4.77 -8.87 -6.99
N GLN A 399 -4.18 -9.45 -8.03
CA GLN A 399 -4.90 -9.97 -9.20
C GLN A 399 -5.81 -11.16 -8.82
N THR A 400 -7.05 -11.17 -9.32
CA THR A 400 -8.00 -12.29 -9.11
C THR A 400 -7.56 -13.56 -9.86
N LEU A 401 -8.22 -14.69 -9.59
CA LEU A 401 -8.00 -15.93 -10.34
C LEU A 401 -8.27 -15.78 -11.85
N ASP A 402 -9.29 -15.02 -12.23
CA ASP A 402 -9.67 -14.71 -13.63
C ASP A 402 -8.67 -13.76 -14.32
N GLY A 403 -7.81 -13.11 -13.54
CA GLY A 403 -6.78 -12.19 -14.01
C GLY A 403 -7.17 -10.70 -13.95
N ASP A 404 -8.38 -10.40 -13.45
CA ASP A 404 -8.88 -9.05 -13.17
C ASP A 404 -8.05 -8.35 -12.09
N VAL A 405 -8.16 -7.03 -12.03
CA VAL A 405 -7.62 -6.21 -10.93
C VAL A 405 -8.70 -5.24 -10.44
N ASP A 406 -8.98 -5.31 -9.15
CA ASP A 406 -9.73 -4.28 -8.44
C ASP A 406 -8.77 -3.18 -7.98
N ALA A 407 -9.16 -1.91 -8.09
CA ALA A 407 -8.41 -0.80 -7.54
C ALA A 407 -9.34 0.13 -6.74
N LEU A 408 -8.87 0.54 -5.55
CA LEU A 408 -9.54 1.42 -4.61
C LEU A 408 -9.04 2.86 -4.82
N PHE A 409 -9.96 3.78 -5.12
CA PHE A 409 -9.66 5.19 -5.37
C PHE A 409 -10.23 6.04 -4.26
N CYS A 410 -9.44 7.00 -3.76
CA CYS A 410 -9.98 8.16 -3.06
C CYS A 410 -9.86 9.39 -3.97
N LEU A 411 -10.99 9.90 -4.43
CA LEU A 411 -11.08 11.02 -5.37
C LEU A 411 -12.22 11.95 -4.95
N GLY A 412 -12.23 13.17 -5.50
CA GLY A 412 -13.39 14.04 -5.37
C GLY A 412 -14.60 13.44 -6.07
N GLU A 413 -15.79 13.53 -5.49
CA GLU A 413 -17.05 13.05 -6.11
C GLU A 413 -17.23 13.59 -7.54
N ALA A 414 -16.79 14.83 -7.80
CA ALA A 414 -16.82 15.44 -9.13
C ALA A 414 -15.80 14.81 -10.12
N ASP A 415 -14.64 14.31 -9.65
CA ASP A 415 -13.72 13.53 -10.49
C ASP A 415 -14.34 12.15 -10.80
N ILE A 416 -14.95 11.50 -9.80
CA ILE A 416 -15.55 10.16 -9.93
C ILE A 416 -16.75 10.20 -10.89
N ALA A 417 -17.63 11.21 -10.77
CA ALA A 417 -18.74 11.41 -11.71
C ALA A 417 -18.22 11.65 -13.13
N ALA A 418 -17.25 12.56 -13.31
CA ALA A 418 -16.70 12.87 -14.63
C ALA A 418 -15.95 11.68 -15.28
N LEU A 419 -15.39 10.75 -14.50
CA LEU A 419 -14.86 9.47 -15.01
C LEU A 419 -15.99 8.51 -15.40
N ARG A 420 -17.07 8.46 -14.63
CA ARG A 420 -18.26 7.65 -14.93
C ARG A 420 -19.10 8.17 -16.10
N ASP A 421 -18.86 9.40 -16.55
CA ASP A 421 -19.39 9.96 -17.80
C ASP A 421 -18.39 9.85 -18.97
N ASP A 422 -17.17 9.35 -18.74
CA ASP A 422 -16.10 9.27 -19.74
C ASP A 422 -16.19 7.98 -20.58
N PRO A 423 -16.38 8.05 -21.92
CA PRO A 423 -16.64 6.86 -22.73
C PRO A 423 -15.45 5.87 -22.77
N GLU A 424 -14.22 6.38 -22.75
CA GLU A 424 -12.99 5.58 -22.82
C GLU A 424 -12.78 4.81 -21.51
N TRP A 425 -13.02 5.48 -20.38
CA TRP A 425 -13.08 4.85 -19.05
C TRP A 425 -14.17 3.77 -18.98
N ASN A 426 -15.43 4.12 -19.29
CA ASN A 426 -16.55 3.19 -19.21
C ASN A 426 -16.42 1.97 -20.14
N SER A 427 -15.70 2.11 -21.27
CA SER A 427 -15.40 0.98 -22.16
C SER A 427 -14.40 -0.04 -21.59
N SER A 428 -13.69 0.33 -20.51
CA SER A 428 -12.55 -0.40 -19.96
C SER A 428 -12.71 -0.80 -18.48
N VAL A 429 -13.71 -0.28 -17.77
CA VAL A 429 -13.77 -0.33 -16.30
C VAL A 429 -15.20 -0.58 -15.79
N GLU A 430 -15.36 -1.53 -14.86
CA GLU A 430 -16.59 -1.70 -14.05
C GLU A 430 -16.50 -0.86 -12.77
N TYR A 431 -17.58 -0.17 -12.40
CA TYR A 431 -17.70 0.54 -11.11
C TYR A 431 -18.25 -0.40 -10.02
N ILE A 432 -17.57 -0.48 -8.87
CA ILE A 432 -17.94 -1.30 -7.71
C ILE A 432 -18.14 -0.42 -6.47
N GLY A 433 -19.24 0.36 -6.50
CA GLY A 433 -19.80 1.09 -5.37
C GLY A 433 -19.16 2.42 -5.03
#